data_AF-A0A8S3IMQ6-F1
#
_entry.id   AF-A0A8S3IMQ6-F1
#
_cell.length_a   1.000
_cell.length_b   1.000
_cell.length_c   1.000
_cell.angle_alpha   90.00
_cell.angle_beta   90.00
_cell.angle_gamma   90.00
#
_symmetry.space_group_name_H-M   'P 1'
#
loop_
_entity.id
_entity.type
_entity.pdbx_description
1 polymer ?
#
loop_
_entity_poly.entity_id
_entity_poly.type
_entity_poly.pdbx_seq_one_letter_code
_entity_poly.pdbx_strand_id
1 'polypeptide(L)'
;MKENCLNLPTLFICLNIEQKRKKNYFKVELGKEQQQLWVSTTESNIRCWSLKESLATLARTTYYDGEVICKQPDMIIQGGPAIKHYHILSDKRHIITKDSNSNVALYDVLQAKMIENLGKCDYEEEIRKRTKTIFVPNWFCVDLKVGILTITLEESDIFASWIAVKELADNNTAGNNETVDLK
;
A
#
# COMPACT_ATOMS: atom_id res chain seq x y z
N MET A 1 -20.43 -32.58 -22.02
CA MET A 1 -20.18 -31.31 -21.31
C MET A 1 -20.73 -31.48 -19.89
N LYS A 2 -19.88 -31.82 -18.92
CA LYS A 2 -20.30 -31.98 -17.52
C LYS A 2 -20.03 -30.67 -16.80
N GLU A 3 -21.10 -29.93 -16.53
CA GLU A 3 -21.13 -28.92 -15.48
C GLU A 3 -20.89 -29.63 -14.14
N ASN A 4 -19.63 -29.73 -13.74
CA ASN A 4 -19.27 -30.15 -12.39
C ASN A 4 -19.39 -28.92 -11.49
N CYS A 5 -20.61 -28.67 -11.04
CA CYS A 5 -20.91 -27.83 -9.90
C CYS A 5 -19.98 -28.22 -8.75
N LEU A 6 -18.98 -27.38 -8.47
CA LEU A 6 -18.24 -27.44 -7.22
C LEU A 6 -19.27 -27.27 -6.11
N ASN A 7 -19.57 -28.36 -5.42
CA ASN A 7 -20.55 -28.38 -4.35
C ASN A 7 -20.21 -27.28 -3.34
N LEU A 8 -21.18 -26.38 -3.14
CA LEU A 8 -21.23 -25.30 -2.13
C LEU A 8 -20.46 -25.58 -0.82
N PRO A 9 -20.46 -26.78 -0.22
CA PRO A 9 -19.61 -27.10 0.93
C PRO A 9 -18.12 -26.83 0.73
N THR A 10 -17.55 -27.13 -0.45
CA THR A 10 -16.10 -26.95 -0.73
C THR A 10 -15.67 -25.48 -0.68
N LEU A 11 -16.53 -24.56 -1.14
CA LEU A 11 -16.30 -23.12 -1.02
C LEU A 11 -16.48 -22.64 0.43
N PHE A 12 -17.50 -23.14 1.14
CA PHE A 12 -17.78 -22.76 2.53
C PHE A 12 -16.66 -23.12 3.50
N ILE A 13 -16.00 -24.26 3.30
CA ILE A 13 -14.91 -24.74 4.16
C ILE A 13 -13.66 -23.86 4.04
N CYS A 14 -13.40 -23.34 2.84
CA CYS A 14 -12.23 -22.50 2.62
C CYS A 14 -12.44 -21.06 3.09
N LEU A 15 -13.69 -20.56 3.06
CA LEU A 15 -14.05 -19.25 3.61
C LEU A 15 -13.81 -19.16 5.13
N ASN A 16 -13.80 -20.30 5.82
CA ASN A 16 -13.56 -20.37 7.27
C ASN A 16 -12.08 -20.27 7.68
N ILE A 17 -11.15 -20.34 6.71
CA ILE A 17 -9.70 -20.28 6.98
C ILE A 17 -9.27 -18.96 7.64
N GLU A 18 -9.98 -17.86 7.41
CA GLU A 18 -9.64 -16.54 7.99
C GLU A 18 -10.84 -15.82 8.64
N GLN A 19 -12.02 -16.44 8.85
CA GLN A 19 -13.13 -15.74 9.54
C GLN A 19 -12.80 -15.26 10.97
N LYS A 20 -11.77 -15.83 11.63
CA LYS A 20 -11.26 -15.30 12.92
C LYS A 20 -10.42 -14.02 12.78
N ARG A 21 -10.04 -13.63 11.56
CA ARG A 21 -9.26 -12.42 11.25
C ARG A 21 -10.05 -11.59 10.23
N LYS A 22 -10.73 -10.54 10.69
CA LYS A 22 -11.49 -9.58 9.88
C LYS A 22 -10.70 -9.05 8.67
N LYS A 23 -10.68 -9.76 7.54
CA LYS A 23 -10.05 -9.33 6.29
C LYS A 23 -11.04 -9.50 5.15
N ASN A 24 -11.19 -8.45 4.35
CA ASN A 24 -12.09 -8.45 3.20
C ASN A 24 -11.41 -9.23 2.06
N TYR A 25 -12.11 -10.22 1.53
CA TYR A 25 -11.70 -10.96 0.34
C TYR A 25 -12.12 -10.18 -0.90
N PHE A 26 -11.23 -10.10 -1.90
CA PHE A 26 -11.57 -9.52 -3.19
C PHE A 26 -11.95 -10.58 -4.20
N LYS A 27 -11.09 -11.60 -4.33
CA LYS A 27 -11.31 -12.69 -5.27
C LYS A 27 -10.76 -13.99 -4.72
N VAL A 28 -11.49 -15.06 -5.02
CA VAL A 28 -11.09 -16.43 -4.74
C VAL A 28 -11.14 -17.19 -6.07
N GLU A 29 -10.07 -17.89 -6.41
CA GLU A 29 -9.94 -18.63 -7.67
C GLU A 29 -9.45 -20.04 -7.37
N LEU A 30 -10.03 -21.03 -8.04
CA LEU A 30 -9.62 -22.42 -7.90
C LEU A 30 -8.52 -22.76 -8.92
N GLY A 31 -7.48 -23.47 -8.48
CA GLY A 31 -6.42 -23.95 -9.36
C GLY A 31 -6.95 -24.90 -10.44
N LYS A 32 -6.19 -25.07 -11.53
CA LYS A 32 -6.60 -25.86 -12.72
C LYS A 32 -7.07 -27.28 -12.39
N GLU A 33 -6.45 -27.92 -11.39
CA GLU A 33 -6.77 -29.28 -10.94
C GLU A 33 -7.81 -29.33 -9.81
N GLN A 34 -8.38 -28.19 -9.43
CA GLN A 34 -9.37 -28.08 -8.35
C GLN A 34 -8.87 -28.49 -6.96
N GLN A 35 -7.55 -28.60 -6.78
CA GLN A 35 -6.89 -28.99 -5.52
C GLN A 35 -6.17 -27.84 -4.82
N GLN A 36 -6.25 -26.64 -5.37
CA GLN A 36 -5.60 -25.44 -4.84
C GLN A 36 -6.60 -24.30 -4.84
N LEU A 37 -6.56 -23.47 -3.80
CA LEU A 37 -7.36 -22.27 -3.70
C LEU A 37 -6.45 -21.06 -3.62
N TRP A 38 -6.60 -20.16 -4.57
CA TRP A 38 -5.93 -18.86 -4.61
C TRP A 38 -6.86 -17.81 -4.04
N VAL A 39 -6.37 -17.00 -3.10
CA VAL A 39 -7.15 -15.93 -2.49
C VAL A 39 -6.37 -14.63 -2.56
N SER A 40 -7.04 -13.59 -3.06
CA SER A 40 -6.60 -12.20 -2.96
C SER A 40 -7.41 -11.47 -1.89
N THR A 41 -6.72 -10.65 -1.11
CA THR A 41 -7.30 -9.87 -0.01
C THR A 41 -6.92 -8.39 -0.16
N THR A 42 -7.26 -7.56 0.82
CA THR A 42 -6.78 -6.17 0.91
C THR A 42 -5.27 -6.03 1.08
N GLU A 43 -4.56 -7.12 1.40
CA GLU A 43 -3.10 -7.17 1.37
C GLU A 43 -2.59 -7.37 -0.05
N SER A 44 -1.36 -6.90 -0.30
CA SER A 44 -0.69 -7.11 -1.60
C SER A 44 -0.25 -8.57 -1.82
N ASN A 45 -0.24 -9.38 -0.77
CA ASN A 45 0.11 -10.80 -0.86
C ASN A 45 -1.04 -11.62 -1.45
N ILE A 46 -0.72 -12.51 -2.38
CA ILE A 46 -1.64 -13.53 -2.88
C ILE A 46 -1.25 -14.85 -2.22
N ARG A 47 -2.24 -15.52 -1.63
CA ARG A 47 -2.01 -16.75 -0.87
C ARG A 47 -2.67 -17.92 -1.59
N CYS A 48 -2.04 -19.09 -1.51
CA CYS A 48 -2.52 -20.34 -2.06
C CYS A 48 -2.59 -21.39 -0.96
N TRP A 49 -3.73 -22.09 -0.87
CA TRP A 49 -3.95 -23.21 0.05
C TRP A 49 -4.24 -24.47 -0.74
N SER A 50 -3.58 -25.55 -0.36
CA SER A 50 -3.84 -26.90 -0.79
C SER A 50 -5.13 -27.39 -0.17
N LEU A 51 -5.97 -27.99 -1.01
CA LEU A 51 -7.23 -28.61 -0.60
C LEU A 51 -7.10 -30.12 -0.47
N LYS A 52 -5.91 -30.70 -0.70
CA LYS A 52 -5.71 -32.17 -0.71
C LYS A 52 -6.14 -32.83 0.60
N GLU A 53 -5.66 -32.30 1.72
CA GLU A 53 -5.99 -32.81 3.06
C GLU A 53 -7.45 -32.54 3.44
N SER A 54 -7.95 -31.39 3.02
CA SER A 54 -9.35 -31.01 3.21
C SER A 54 -10.27 -32.00 2.52
N LEU A 55 -10.15 -32.15 1.19
CA LEU A 55 -10.94 -33.09 0.40
C LEU A 55 -10.85 -34.54 0.92
N ALA A 56 -9.67 -34.99 1.33
CA ALA A 56 -9.48 -36.32 1.92
C ALA A 56 -10.20 -36.50 3.27
N THR A 57 -10.29 -35.43 4.06
CA THR A 57 -11.01 -35.44 5.35
C THR A 57 -12.52 -35.43 5.12
N LEU A 58 -13.02 -34.59 4.20
CA LEU A 58 -14.44 -34.53 3.86
C LEU A 58 -14.96 -35.84 3.26
N ALA A 59 -14.13 -36.54 2.49
CA ALA A 59 -14.48 -37.85 1.97
C ALA A 59 -14.66 -38.91 3.08
N ARG A 60 -14.05 -38.71 4.26
CA ARG A 60 -14.07 -39.64 5.40
C ARG A 60 -15.13 -39.30 6.44
N THR A 61 -15.67 -38.08 6.44
CA THR A 61 -16.59 -37.59 7.47
C THR A 61 -17.91 -37.13 6.84
N THR A 62 -19.03 -37.67 7.31
CA THR A 62 -20.38 -37.25 6.86
C THR A 62 -20.90 -36.00 7.56
N TYR A 63 -20.22 -35.55 8.61
CA TYR A 63 -20.59 -34.39 9.42
C TYR A 63 -19.44 -33.37 9.43
N TYR A 64 -19.78 -32.11 9.15
CA TYR A 64 -18.85 -30.99 9.17
C TYR A 64 -18.97 -30.27 10.50
N ASP A 65 -17.96 -30.39 11.37
CA ASP A 65 -17.93 -29.73 12.68
C ASP A 65 -17.40 -28.27 12.60
N GLY A 66 -17.26 -27.72 11.40
CA GLY A 66 -16.80 -26.35 11.20
C GLY A 66 -15.33 -26.10 11.58
N GLU A 67 -14.54 -27.14 11.87
CA GLU A 67 -13.11 -27.00 12.16
C GLU A 67 -12.32 -26.46 10.95
N VAL A 68 -11.37 -25.56 11.24
CA VAL A 68 -10.49 -24.97 10.22
C VAL A 68 -9.50 -26.02 9.72
N ILE A 69 -9.70 -26.48 8.50
CA ILE A 69 -8.94 -27.61 7.94
C ILE A 69 -7.56 -27.18 7.41
N CYS A 70 -7.40 -25.93 6.97
CA CYS A 70 -6.10 -25.41 6.50
C CYS A 70 -5.71 -24.17 7.31
N LYS A 71 -4.68 -24.28 8.17
CA LYS A 71 -4.28 -23.20 9.09
C LYS A 71 -3.28 -22.20 8.49
N GLN A 72 -2.53 -22.61 7.48
CA GLN A 72 -1.52 -21.79 6.82
C GLN A 72 -1.54 -22.02 5.30
N PRO A 73 -1.20 -21.00 4.50
CA PRO A 73 -1.05 -21.18 3.06
C PRO A 73 0.19 -22.01 2.74
N ASP A 74 0.10 -22.85 1.71
CA ASP A 74 1.21 -23.62 1.17
C ASP A 74 2.15 -22.75 0.34
N MET A 75 1.59 -21.73 -0.33
CA MET A 75 2.37 -20.78 -1.12
C MET A 75 1.88 -19.37 -0.89
N ILE A 76 2.83 -18.43 -0.88
CA ILE A 76 2.56 -17.00 -0.79
C ILE A 76 3.35 -16.30 -1.89
N ILE A 77 2.63 -15.64 -2.80
CA ILE A 77 3.22 -14.66 -3.71
C ILE A 77 3.33 -13.36 -2.92
N GLN A 78 4.57 -12.93 -2.68
CA GLN A 78 4.85 -11.71 -1.91
C GLN A 78 4.47 -10.47 -2.71
N GLY A 79 3.67 -9.61 -2.11
CA GLY A 79 3.37 -8.28 -2.60
C GLY A 79 4.35 -7.25 -2.07
N GLY A 80 4.53 -6.16 -2.83
CA GLY A 80 5.32 -5.02 -2.38
C GLY A 80 4.64 -4.25 -1.23
N PRO A 81 5.42 -3.48 -0.44
CA PRO A 81 4.85 -2.56 0.53
C PRO A 81 4.10 -1.44 -0.19
N ALA A 82 2.94 -1.07 0.34
CA ALA A 82 2.15 0.05 -0.18
C ALA A 82 2.24 1.22 0.80
N ILE A 83 2.39 2.44 0.27
CA ILE A 83 2.30 3.66 1.08
C ILE A 83 0.87 3.79 1.60
N LYS A 84 0.72 3.94 2.91
CA LYS A 84 -0.59 4.01 3.58
C LYS A 84 -0.88 5.40 4.14
N HIS A 85 0.16 6.14 4.49
CA HIS A 85 0.05 7.49 5.04
C HIS A 85 1.05 8.42 4.38
N TYR A 86 0.68 9.68 4.27
CA TYR A 86 1.56 10.76 3.84
C TYR A 86 1.27 12.03 4.64
N HIS A 87 2.27 12.90 4.74
CA HIS A 87 2.16 14.23 5.31
C HIS A 87 2.98 15.19 4.47
N ILE A 88 2.33 16.27 4.02
CA ILE A 88 2.98 17.35 3.27
C ILE A 88 3.56 18.33 4.28
N LEU A 89 4.88 18.55 4.24
CA LEU A 89 5.54 19.51 5.12
C LEU A 89 5.13 20.96 4.80
N SER A 90 5.43 21.88 5.72
CA SER A 90 5.01 23.28 5.64
C SER A 90 5.60 24.06 4.46
N ASP A 91 6.72 23.59 3.91
CA ASP A 91 7.33 24.14 2.69
C ASP A 91 6.58 23.80 1.40
N LYS A 92 5.55 22.95 1.47
CA LYS A 92 4.81 22.43 0.30
C LYS A 92 5.76 21.93 -0.78
N ARG A 93 6.83 21.23 -0.39
CA ARG A 93 7.77 20.60 -1.32
C ARG A 93 8.08 19.18 -0.88
N HIS A 94 8.26 18.99 0.42
CA HIS A 94 8.67 17.70 0.95
C HIS A 94 7.48 16.93 1.50
N ILE A 95 7.49 15.62 1.28
CA ILE A 95 6.46 14.71 1.78
C ILE A 95 7.12 13.62 2.61
N ILE A 96 6.62 13.42 3.82
CA ILE A 96 6.95 12.25 4.64
C ILE A 96 5.87 11.20 4.41
N THR A 97 6.27 9.97 4.17
CA THR A 97 5.36 8.85 3.93
C THR A 97 5.58 7.74 4.93
N LYS A 98 4.56 6.91 5.15
CA LYS A 98 4.66 5.66 5.93
C LYS A 98 4.03 4.52 5.15
N ASP A 99 4.81 3.45 4.94
CA ASP A 99 4.37 2.25 4.23
C ASP A 99 3.68 1.21 5.15
N SER A 100 3.18 0.13 4.55
CA SER A 100 2.57 -0.99 5.25
C SER A 100 3.54 -1.78 6.14
N ASN A 101 4.85 -1.64 5.93
CA ASN A 101 5.90 -2.24 6.75
C ASN A 101 6.35 -1.32 7.90
N SER A 102 5.68 -0.17 8.07
CA SER A 102 6.02 0.90 9.00
C SER A 102 7.38 1.56 8.75
N ASN A 103 7.89 1.48 7.52
CA ASN A 103 9.03 2.29 7.11
C ASN A 103 8.55 3.69 6.75
N VAL A 104 9.33 4.67 7.19
CA VAL A 104 9.13 6.09 6.93
C VAL A 104 10.18 6.54 5.91
N ALA A 105 9.77 7.35 4.96
CA ALA A 105 10.68 7.89 3.95
C ALA A 105 10.27 9.32 3.56
N LEU A 106 11.29 10.12 3.22
CA LEU A 106 11.18 11.51 2.79
C LEU A 106 11.31 11.63 1.28
N TYR A 107 10.40 12.37 0.66
CA TYR A 107 10.34 12.59 -0.78
C TYR A 107 10.38 14.08 -1.10
N ASP A 108 11.00 14.41 -2.23
CA ASP A 108 10.95 15.73 -2.87
C ASP A 108 9.92 15.69 -4.00
N VAL A 109 8.89 16.53 -3.91
CA VAL A 109 7.85 16.65 -4.95
C VAL A 109 8.40 17.32 -6.21
N LEU A 110 9.23 18.36 -6.06
CA LEU A 110 9.77 19.09 -7.21
C LEU A 110 10.72 18.23 -8.04
N GLN A 111 11.50 17.39 -7.37
CA GLN A 111 12.45 16.49 -8.03
C GLN A 111 11.88 15.08 -8.31
N ALA A 112 10.62 14.84 -7.92
CA ALA A 112 9.94 13.54 -8.03
C ALA A 112 10.79 12.35 -7.57
N LYS A 113 11.50 12.51 -6.44
CA LYS A 113 12.45 11.50 -5.95
C LYS A 113 12.39 11.29 -4.44
N MET A 114 12.76 10.09 -4.00
CA MET A 114 13.04 9.82 -2.59
C MET A 114 14.38 10.48 -2.22
N ILE A 115 14.38 11.30 -1.16
CA ILE A 115 15.60 11.92 -0.64
C ILE A 115 16.26 11.00 0.38
N GLU A 116 15.47 10.50 1.34
CA GLU A 116 16.00 9.79 2.50
C GLU A 116 15.04 8.67 2.91
N ASN A 117 15.58 7.47 3.14
CA ASN A 117 14.85 6.37 3.73
C ASN A 117 15.16 6.31 5.23
N LEU A 118 14.19 6.70 6.06
CA LEU A 118 14.34 6.80 7.51
C LEU A 118 14.13 5.45 8.21
N GLY A 119 13.57 4.47 7.51
CA GLY A 119 13.29 3.14 8.07
C GLY A 119 12.21 3.20 9.15
N LYS A 120 12.32 2.35 10.17
CA LYS A 120 11.32 2.23 11.24
C LYS A 120 11.57 3.27 12.34
N CYS A 121 11.02 4.46 12.16
CA CYS A 121 11.05 5.53 13.16
C CYS A 121 9.63 6.00 13.53
N ASP A 122 9.53 6.90 14.51
CA ASP A 122 8.27 7.54 14.85
C ASP A 122 7.88 8.54 13.74
N TYR A 123 6.73 8.30 13.12
CA TYR A 123 6.24 9.07 11.98
C TYR A 123 5.85 10.49 12.37
N GLU A 124 5.19 10.68 13.52
CA GLU A 124 4.73 11.98 13.98
C GLU A 124 5.89 12.82 14.51
N GLU A 125 6.86 12.18 15.16
CA GLU A 125 8.06 12.85 15.63
C GLU A 125 8.90 13.41 14.48
N GLU A 126 9.07 12.66 13.39
CA GLU A 126 9.80 13.12 12.20
C GLU A 126 9.09 14.27 11.47
N ILE A 127 7.75 14.23 11.41
CA ILE A 127 6.95 15.37 10.92
C ILE A 127 7.22 16.60 11.78
N ARG A 128 7.13 16.48 13.10
CA ARG A 128 7.33 17.60 14.03
C ARG A 128 8.74 18.18 13.96
N LYS A 129 9.76 17.34 13.83
CA LYS A 129 11.17 17.77 13.70
C LYS A 129 11.42 18.57 12.42
N ARG A 130 10.77 18.21 11.32
CA ARG A 130 11.03 18.77 9.98
C ARG A 130 10.03 19.86 9.58
N THR A 131 8.96 20.04 10.35
CA THR A 131 8.00 21.13 10.17
C THR A 131 8.65 22.46 10.55
N LYS A 132 8.78 23.35 9.58
CA LYS A 132 9.31 24.71 9.74
C LYS A 132 8.18 25.73 9.93
N THR A 133 8.46 26.84 10.60
CA THR A 133 7.52 27.97 10.78
C THR A 133 7.43 28.84 9.52
N ILE A 134 7.06 28.23 8.40
CA ILE A 134 6.86 28.89 7.11
C ILE A 134 5.49 28.53 6.57
N PHE A 135 4.91 29.41 5.75
CA PHE A 135 3.62 29.18 5.12
C PHE A 135 3.76 29.32 3.62
N VAL A 136 3.59 28.20 2.91
CA VAL A 136 3.52 28.15 1.45
C VAL A 136 2.10 27.70 1.06
N PRO A 137 1.43 28.37 0.11
CA PRO A 137 0.14 27.94 -0.41
C PRO A 137 0.23 26.53 -1.02
N ASN A 138 -0.85 25.76 -1.01
CA ASN A 138 -0.84 24.46 -1.67
C ASN A 138 -0.83 24.65 -3.20
N TRP A 139 -0.02 23.87 -3.91
CA TRP A 139 0.07 23.92 -5.38
C TRP A 139 -0.04 22.55 -6.05
N PHE A 140 -0.27 21.49 -5.25
CA PHE A 140 -0.48 20.12 -5.74
C PHE A 140 -1.42 19.32 -4.83
N CYS A 141 -1.98 18.27 -5.40
CA CYS A 141 -2.75 17.26 -4.70
C CYS A 141 -1.95 15.96 -4.58
N VAL A 142 -2.18 15.20 -3.52
CA VAL A 142 -1.53 13.90 -3.28
C VAL A 142 -2.58 12.82 -3.16
N ASP A 143 -2.34 11.67 -3.79
CA ASP A 143 -3.21 10.51 -3.74
C ASP A 143 -2.41 9.21 -3.51
N LEU A 144 -2.99 8.29 -2.71
CA LEU A 144 -2.41 6.99 -2.38
C LEU A 144 -3.30 5.80 -2.81
N LYS A 145 -4.29 5.98 -3.69
CA LYS A 145 -5.29 4.94 -4.03
C LYS A 145 -4.67 3.64 -4.50
N VAL A 146 -3.55 3.73 -5.21
CA VAL A 146 -2.81 2.59 -5.78
C VAL A 146 -1.66 2.11 -4.88
N GLY A 147 -1.47 2.70 -3.70
CA GLY A 147 -0.38 2.36 -2.79
C GLY A 147 0.99 2.95 -3.17
N ILE A 148 1.02 3.86 -4.14
CA ILE A 148 2.18 4.66 -4.53
C ILE A 148 1.86 6.14 -4.36
N LEU A 149 2.90 6.97 -4.18
CA LEU A 149 2.76 8.41 -4.04
C LEU A 149 2.45 9.04 -5.40
N THR A 150 1.20 9.46 -5.60
CA THR A 150 0.76 10.12 -6.83
C THR A 150 0.60 11.60 -6.57
N ILE A 151 1.25 12.43 -7.40
CA ILE A 151 1.14 13.89 -7.34
C ILE A 151 0.32 14.36 -8.54
N THR A 152 -0.71 15.17 -8.30
CA THR A 152 -1.56 15.76 -9.32
C THR A 152 -1.42 17.28 -9.27
N LEU A 153 -1.25 17.90 -10.44
CA LEU A 153 -1.22 19.36 -10.59
C LEU A 153 -2.53 19.80 -11.25
N GLU A 154 -3.23 20.73 -10.61
CA GLU A 154 -4.50 21.27 -11.09
C GLU A 154 -4.30 22.73 -11.51
N GLU A 155 -4.94 23.15 -12.60
CA GLU A 155 -4.76 24.49 -13.19
C GLU A 155 -5.08 25.63 -12.22
N SER A 156 -6.00 25.42 -11.27
CA SER A 156 -6.37 26.42 -10.26
C SER A 156 -5.25 26.72 -9.28
N ASP A 157 -4.41 25.74 -8.96
CA ASP A 157 -3.48 25.81 -7.82
C ASP A 157 -2.01 25.76 -8.24
N ILE A 158 -1.70 25.33 -9.46
CA ILE A 158 -0.32 25.09 -9.93
C ILE A 158 0.59 26.34 -9.85
N PHE A 159 0.01 27.54 -9.96
CA PHE A 159 0.74 28.81 -9.86
C PHE A 159 0.56 29.53 -8.51
N ALA A 160 -0.08 28.90 -7.53
CA ALA A 160 -0.36 29.53 -6.23
C ALA A 160 0.90 29.72 -5.36
N SER A 161 2.03 29.09 -5.72
CA SER A 161 3.27 29.16 -4.96
C SER A 161 4.40 29.80 -5.75
N TRP A 162 4.95 30.89 -5.21
CA TRP A 162 6.18 31.50 -5.68
C TRP A 162 7.21 31.43 -4.56
N ILE A 163 8.36 30.79 -4.81
CA ILE A 163 9.45 30.68 -3.84
C ILE A 163 10.69 31.27 -4.48
N ALA A 164 11.34 32.20 -3.78
CA ALA A 164 12.61 32.76 -4.25
C ALA A 164 13.68 31.65 -4.32
N VAL A 165 14.38 31.56 -5.46
CA VAL A 165 15.44 30.55 -5.73
C VAL A 165 16.49 30.50 -4.62
N LYS A 166 16.75 31.64 -3.96
CA LYS A 166 17.70 31.74 -2.84
C LYS A 166 17.28 30.91 -1.62
N GLU A 167 15.99 30.90 -1.27
CA GLU A 167 15.50 30.13 -0.11
C GLU A 167 15.44 28.61 -0.40
N LEU A 168 15.40 28.23 -1.67
CA LEU A 168 15.55 26.84 -2.13
C LEU A 168 17.00 26.37 -2.05
N ALA A 169 17.96 27.28 -2.28
CA ALA A 169 19.40 27.02 -2.31
C ALA A 169 20.09 27.10 -0.94
N ASP A 170 19.53 27.79 0.05
CA ASP A 170 20.12 27.87 1.41
C ASP A 170 20.12 26.51 2.16
N ASN A 171 19.50 25.46 1.61
CA ASN A 171 19.66 24.07 2.06
C ASN A 171 20.73 23.27 1.27
N ASN A 172 21.28 23.82 0.18
CA ASN A 172 22.28 23.21 -0.70
C ASN A 172 23.27 24.27 -1.20
N THR A 173 24.17 24.71 -0.31
CA THR A 173 25.44 25.42 -0.62
C THR A 173 25.36 26.75 -1.38
N ALA A 174 25.99 27.75 -0.77
CA ALA A 174 26.16 29.13 -1.23
C ALA A 174 26.47 29.35 -2.72
N GLY A 175 25.78 30.34 -3.29
CA GLY A 175 26.31 31.21 -4.35
C GLY A 175 25.86 30.89 -5.77
N ASN A 176 24.76 31.50 -6.22
CA ASN A 176 24.72 32.47 -7.32
C ASN A 176 23.27 32.74 -7.75
N ASN A 177 22.92 34.02 -7.83
CA ASN A 177 21.57 34.52 -8.05
C ASN A 177 21.19 34.50 -9.53
N GLU A 178 20.22 33.69 -9.92
CA GLU A 178 19.38 33.94 -11.10
C GLU A 178 17.93 33.57 -10.77
N THR A 179 17.04 34.56 -10.79
CA THR A 179 15.58 34.37 -10.74
C THR A 179 15.15 33.83 -12.10
N VAL A 180 14.70 32.57 -12.13
CA VAL A 180 14.16 31.96 -13.35
C VAL A 180 12.64 32.08 -13.33
N ASP A 181 12.11 32.97 -14.16
CA ASP A 181 10.70 32.98 -14.55
C ASP A 181 10.47 31.86 -15.57
N LEU A 182 9.59 30.91 -15.26
CA LEU A 182 9.00 30.03 -16.27
C LEU A 182 7.77 30.74 -16.84
N LYS A 183 7.95 31.33 -18.02
CA LYS A 183 6.86 31.81 -18.89
C LYS A 183 6.00 30.67 -19.41
#